data_AF-A0A835VAI4-F1
#
_entry.id   AF-A0A835VAI4-F1
#
_cell.length_a   1.000
_cell.length_b   1.000
_cell.length_c   1.000
_cell.angle_alpha   90.00
_cell.angle_beta   90.00
_cell.angle_gamma   90.00
#
_symmetry.space_group_name_H-M   'P 1'
#
loop_
_entity.id
_entity.type
_entity.pdbx_description
1 polymer ?
#
loop_
_entity_poly.entity_id
_entity_poly.type
_entity_poly.pdbx_seq_one_letter_code
_entity_poly.pdbx_strand_id
1 'polypeptide(L)'
;MRNKDDRNRLLLCILNMSKEVLGRLPKVIGMDIVEMALWAKENTPVASNRIRVEGGLATSILIKSDTQVTVEKELVSQAEEEDMETLLGTYVMGVGEAEAFSERMKRELQALEAANVYALLESETLIEEVLQGLEGASICVEDMDEWLGIFNVKLRHMREDIESVCY
;
A
#
# COMPACT_ATOMS: atom_id res chain seq x y z
N MET A 1 11.28 6.18 12.27
CA MET A 1 11.77 4.83 11.90
C MET A 1 13.23 4.95 11.45
N ARG A 2 14.18 4.97 12.40
CA ARG A 2 15.52 5.56 12.17
C ARG A 2 16.66 4.54 12.01
N ASN A 3 16.39 3.23 12.08
CA ASN A 3 17.39 2.16 11.87
C ASN A 3 16.83 1.04 10.95
N LYS A 4 17.69 0.41 10.14
CA LYS A 4 17.35 -0.72 9.25
C LYS A 4 16.79 -1.91 10.04
N ASP A 5 17.29 -2.13 11.25
CA ASP A 5 16.83 -3.23 12.12
C ASP A 5 15.38 -3.03 12.59
N ASP A 6 14.99 -1.80 12.94
CA ASP A 6 13.61 -1.49 13.36
C ASP A 6 12.61 -1.77 12.23
N ARG A 7 13.00 -1.43 11.00
CA ARG A 7 12.21 -1.69 9.80
C ARG A 7 12.07 -3.20 9.57
N ASN A 8 13.16 -3.95 9.67
CA ASN A 8 13.16 -5.40 9.49
C ASN A 8 12.30 -6.09 10.57
N ARG A 9 12.37 -5.62 11.81
CA ARG A 9 11.56 -6.12 12.92
C ARG A 9 10.06 -5.85 12.71
N LEU A 10 9.70 -4.64 12.28
CA LEU A 10 8.31 -4.31 11.95
C LEU A 10 7.76 -5.20 10.83
N LEU A 11 8.54 -5.40 9.78
CA LEU A 11 8.17 -6.25 8.64
C LEU A 11 7.99 -7.71 9.07
N LEU A 12 8.89 -8.24 9.90
CA LEU A 12 8.77 -9.61 10.43
C LEU A 12 7.50 -9.78 11.26
N CYS A 13 7.16 -8.78 12.10
CA CYS A 13 5.92 -8.80 12.87
C CYS A 13 4.68 -8.84 11.97
N ILE A 14 4.64 -8.03 10.91
CA ILE A 14 3.52 -8.01 9.96
C ILE A 14 3.41 -9.35 9.20
N LEU A 15 4.54 -9.93 8.81
CA LEU A 15 4.57 -11.23 8.14
C LEU A 15 4.11 -12.38 9.05
N ASN A 16 4.49 -12.35 10.32
CA ASN A 16 4.04 -13.36 11.28
C ASN A 16 2.54 -13.24 11.56
N MET A 17 2.03 -12.03 11.77
CA MET A 17 0.59 -11.81 11.95
C MET A 17 -0.22 -12.25 10.72
N SER A 18 0.27 -11.93 9.52
CA SER A 18 -0.41 -12.37 8.29
C SER A 18 -0.37 -13.89 8.11
N LYS A 19 0.70 -14.57 8.52
CA LYS A 19 0.75 -16.04 8.55
C LYS A 19 -0.23 -16.63 9.55
N GLU A 20 -0.34 -16.06 10.75
CA GLU A 20 -1.26 -16.52 11.79
C GLU A 20 -2.73 -16.31 11.41
N VAL A 21 -3.05 -15.17 10.81
CA VAL A 21 -4.44 -14.80 10.46
C VAL A 21 -4.88 -15.38 9.12
N LEU A 22 -4.01 -15.39 8.11
CA LEU A 22 -4.36 -15.77 6.74
C LEU A 22 -3.85 -17.15 6.33
N GLY A 23 -3.07 -17.83 7.19
CA GLY A 23 -2.45 -19.13 6.88
C GLY A 23 -1.41 -19.10 5.76
N ARG A 24 -1.09 -17.92 5.21
CA ARG A 24 -0.16 -17.72 4.10
C ARG A 24 0.62 -16.44 4.27
N LEU A 25 1.87 -16.45 3.81
CA LEU A 25 2.72 -15.26 3.80
C LEU A 25 2.43 -14.42 2.55
N PRO A 26 2.20 -13.10 2.68
CA PRO A 26 2.00 -12.23 1.53
C PRO A 26 3.30 -12.09 0.73
N LYS A 27 3.17 -11.96 -0.59
CA LYS A 27 4.31 -11.72 -1.49
C LYS A 27 4.82 -10.31 -1.26
N VAL A 28 6.04 -10.17 -0.74
CA VAL A 28 6.70 -8.87 -0.53
C VAL A 28 7.54 -8.56 -1.77
N ILE A 29 7.31 -7.39 -2.38
CA ILE A 29 8.03 -6.93 -3.58
C ILE A 29 9.01 -5.83 -3.18
N GLY A 30 10.23 -5.85 -3.73
CA GLY A 30 11.25 -4.83 -3.46
C GLY A 30 12.10 -5.08 -2.20
N MET A 31 12.03 -6.28 -1.62
CA MET A 31 12.91 -6.74 -0.54
C MET A 31 13.69 -7.95 -1.01
N ASP A 32 15.00 -7.95 -0.74
CA ASP A 32 15.82 -9.14 -0.96
C ASP A 32 15.47 -10.19 0.10
N ILE A 33 14.73 -11.20 -0.34
CA ILE A 33 14.28 -12.33 0.48
C ILE A 33 15.49 -13.07 1.07
N VAL A 34 16.64 -13.06 0.38
CA VAL A 34 17.87 -13.71 0.82
C VAL A 34 18.50 -12.94 1.99
N GLU A 35 18.60 -11.61 1.90
CA GLU A 35 19.06 -10.78 3.02
C GLU A 35 18.20 -10.96 4.28
N MET A 36 16.89 -11.09 4.11
CA MET A 36 15.97 -11.35 5.23
C MET A 36 16.11 -12.74 5.83
N ALA A 37 16.32 -13.77 5.00
CA ALA A 37 16.54 -15.14 5.48
C ALA A 37 17.86 -15.23 6.27
N LEU A 38 18.90 -14.54 5.80
CA LEU A 38 20.18 -14.42 6.51
C LEU A 38 20.02 -13.67 7.83
N TRP A 39 19.33 -12.52 7.82
CA TRP A 39 19.05 -11.76 9.03
C TRP A 39 18.20 -12.54 10.04
N ALA A 40 17.18 -13.25 9.58
CA ALA A 40 16.34 -14.10 10.43
C ALA A 40 17.16 -15.22 11.06
N LYS A 41 18.03 -15.89 10.30
CA LYS A 41 18.95 -16.91 10.83
C LYS A 41 19.86 -16.34 11.93
N GLU A 42 20.30 -15.09 11.78
CA GLU A 42 21.19 -14.42 12.73
C GLU A 42 20.45 -13.91 13.98
N ASN A 43 19.15 -13.62 13.89
CA ASN A 43 18.35 -13.01 14.96
C ASN A 43 17.23 -13.89 15.51
N THR A 44 17.09 -15.15 15.08
CA THR A 44 16.16 -16.10 15.71
C THR A 44 16.80 -16.60 17.00
N PRO A 45 16.27 -16.29 18.21
CA PRO A 45 16.78 -16.87 19.43
C PRO A 45 16.59 -18.38 19.36
N VAL A 46 17.67 -19.13 19.53
CA VAL A 46 17.68 -20.59 19.58
C VAL A 46 16.73 -21.02 20.70
N ALA A 47 15.51 -21.40 20.34
CA ALA A 47 14.66 -22.15 21.25
C ALA A 47 15.41 -23.46 21.53
N SER A 48 15.97 -23.53 22.73
CA SER A 48 16.68 -24.70 23.27
C SER A 48 15.72 -25.88 23.34
N ASN A 49 15.54 -26.60 22.23
CA ASN A 49 15.02 -27.95 22.25
C ASN A 49 16.18 -28.89 22.59
N ARG A 50 16.41 -28.99 23.89
CA ARG A 50 17.29 -29.96 24.51
C ARG A 50 16.60 -31.32 24.43
N ILE A 51 16.84 -32.09 23.37
CA ILE A 51 16.63 -33.56 23.40
C ILE A 51 17.86 -34.26 22.83
N ARG A 52 18.37 -35.14 23.69
CA ARG A 52 19.55 -36.01 23.67
C ARG A 52 19.39 -37.13 22.62
N VAL A 53 20.49 -37.65 22.06
CA VAL A 53 21.05 -39.02 22.24
C VAL A 53 22.15 -39.32 21.19
N GLU A 54 23.36 -39.50 21.74
CA GLU A 54 24.49 -40.43 21.46
C GLU A 54 25.09 -40.75 20.07
N GLY A 55 26.43 -40.63 20.05
CA GLY A 55 27.40 -41.61 19.50
C GLY A 55 27.82 -41.35 18.05
N GLY A 56 29.09 -41.29 17.65
CA GLY A 56 30.39 -41.51 18.29
C GLY A 56 31.44 -41.70 17.18
N LEU A 57 32.68 -41.26 17.44
CA LEU A 57 33.96 -41.69 16.84
C LEU A 57 34.25 -41.36 15.35
N ALA A 58 35.30 -40.55 15.12
CA ALA A 58 36.58 -41.03 14.56
C ALA A 58 37.55 -39.87 14.25
N THR A 59 38.67 -39.88 14.97
CA THR A 59 39.89 -39.12 14.70
C THR A 59 40.69 -39.83 13.60
N SER A 60 41.11 -39.12 12.55
CA SER A 60 42.22 -39.54 11.67
C SER A 60 42.76 -38.30 10.92
N ILE A 61 43.77 -37.62 11.47
CA ILE A 61 45.18 -37.70 11.06
C ILE A 61 45.37 -37.67 9.53
N LEU A 62 45.61 -36.44 9.03
CA LEU A 62 46.79 -36.04 8.24
C LEU A 62 47.20 -37.00 7.11
N ILE A 63 46.88 -36.67 5.85
CA ILE A 63 47.80 -36.76 4.71
C ILE A 63 47.57 -35.52 3.84
N LYS A 64 48.61 -34.68 3.79
CA LYS A 64 48.79 -33.61 2.82
C LYS A 64 49.38 -34.27 1.58
N SER A 65 48.55 -34.59 0.60
CA SER A 65 49.01 -35.01 -0.73
C SER A 65 48.60 -33.94 -1.73
N ASP A 66 49.61 -33.32 -2.34
CA ASP A 66 49.49 -32.42 -3.49
C ASP A 66 48.63 -33.05 -4.58
N THR A 67 47.36 -32.66 -4.67
CA THR A 67 46.59 -32.74 -5.90
C THR A 67 46.89 -31.46 -6.68
N GLN A 68 47.84 -31.56 -7.59
CA GLN A 68 48.00 -30.67 -8.72
C GLN A 68 46.64 -30.59 -9.45
N VAL A 69 45.85 -29.56 -9.14
CA VAL A 69 44.64 -29.22 -9.89
C VAL A 69 45.12 -28.58 -11.20
N THR A 70 45.30 -29.40 -12.23
CA THR A 70 45.32 -28.90 -13.59
C THR A 70 43.95 -28.33 -13.86
N VAL A 71 43.85 -27.01 -13.84
CA VAL A 71 42.64 -26.26 -14.17
C VAL A 71 42.22 -26.69 -15.56
N GLU A 72 41.19 -27.54 -15.64
CA GLU A 72 40.47 -27.85 -16.86
C GLU A 72 40.04 -26.51 -17.48
N LYS A 73 40.62 -26.20 -18.64
CA LYS A 73 40.45 -24.91 -19.31
C LYS A 73 39.25 -24.90 -20.25
N GLU A 74 38.29 -25.78 -19.99
CA GLU A 74 37.09 -26.02 -20.80
C GLU A 74 35.89 -26.06 -19.85
N LEU A 75 35.63 -24.91 -19.23
CA LEU A 75 34.72 -24.79 -18.08
C LEU A 75 33.24 -24.65 -18.47
N VAL A 76 32.93 -24.65 -19.77
CA VAL A 76 31.57 -24.65 -20.29
C VAL A 76 31.62 -25.32 -21.66
N SER A 77 30.81 -26.36 -21.88
CA SER A 77 30.65 -26.94 -23.21
C SER A 77 29.99 -25.91 -24.15
N GLN A 78 30.34 -25.90 -25.44
CA GLN A 78 29.70 -25.02 -26.43
C GLN A 78 28.15 -25.14 -26.42
N ALA A 79 27.64 -26.33 -26.09
CA ALA A 79 26.20 -26.56 -25.93
C ALA A 79 25.60 -25.89 -24.66
N GLU A 80 26.38 -25.77 -23.59
CA GLU A 80 25.96 -25.10 -22.36
C GLU A 80 26.03 -23.56 -22.52
N GLU A 81 26.97 -23.06 -23.30
CA GLU A 81 27.05 -21.65 -23.67
C GLU A 81 25.85 -21.22 -24.54
N GLU A 82 25.49 -22.04 -25.53
CA GLU A 82 24.31 -21.83 -26.38
C GLU A 82 22.99 -21.90 -25.58
N ASP A 83 22.88 -22.82 -24.63
CA ASP A 83 21.71 -22.93 -23.74
C ASP A 83 21.58 -21.70 -22.82
N MET A 84 22.70 -21.22 -22.27
CA MET A 84 22.72 -19.98 -21.46
C MET A 84 22.32 -18.75 -22.27
N GLU A 85 22.78 -18.62 -23.52
CA GLU A 85 22.40 -17.50 -24.40
C GLU A 85 20.89 -17.52 -24.70
N THR A 86 20.33 -18.71 -24.92
CA THR A 86 18.90 -18.91 -25.17
C THR A 86 18.04 -18.54 -23.95
N LEU A 87 18.45 -18.93 -22.74
CA LEU A 87 17.78 -18.57 -21.48
C LEU A 87 17.84 -17.06 -21.20
N LEU A 88 18.99 -16.42 -21.42
CA LEU A 88 19.14 -14.98 -21.24
C LEU A 88 18.32 -14.20 -22.27
N GLY A 89 18.27 -14.64 -23.53
CA GLY A 89 17.41 -14.05 -24.56
C GLY A 89 15.93 -14.10 -24.20
N THR A 90 15.48 -15.24 -23.68
CA THR A 90 14.09 -15.41 -23.21
C THR A 90 13.79 -14.50 -22.01
N TYR A 91 14.73 -14.39 -21.06
CA TYR A 91 14.59 -13.52 -19.90
C TYR A 91 14.53 -12.03 -20.28
N VAL A 92 15.41 -11.58 -21.17
CA VAL A 92 15.44 -10.19 -21.68
C VAL A 92 14.14 -9.86 -22.41
N MET A 93 13.64 -10.77 -23.23
CA MET A 93 12.35 -10.61 -23.93
C MET A 93 11.19 -10.49 -22.91
N GLY A 94 11.12 -11.39 -21.92
CA GLY A 94 10.09 -11.33 -20.87
C GLY A 94 10.17 -10.08 -19.98
N VAL A 95 11.37 -9.57 -19.71
CA VAL A 95 11.58 -8.30 -18.99
C VAL A 95 11.11 -7.12 -19.84
N GLY A 96 11.43 -7.09 -21.14
CA GLY A 96 10.97 -6.05 -22.07
C GLY A 96 9.45 -5.99 -22.21
N GLU A 97 8.78 -7.14 -22.21
CA GLU A 97 7.31 -7.21 -22.19
C GLU A 97 6.71 -6.64 -20.90
N ALA A 98 7.31 -6.95 -19.75
CA ALA A 98 6.87 -6.43 -18.46
C ALA A 98 7.09 -4.92 -18.33
N GLU A 99 8.18 -4.39 -18.86
CA GLU A 99 8.48 -2.95 -18.88
C GLU A 99 7.52 -2.20 -19.81
N ALA A 100 7.25 -2.74 -21.00
CA ALA A 100 6.26 -2.18 -21.93
C ALA A 100 4.84 -2.17 -21.32
N PHE A 101 4.47 -3.22 -20.60
CA PHE A 101 3.20 -3.29 -19.86
C PHE A 101 3.13 -2.25 -18.74
N SER A 102 4.20 -2.13 -17.94
CA SER A 102 4.32 -1.13 -16.87
C SER A 102 4.17 0.30 -17.42
N GLU A 103 4.85 0.61 -18.51
CA GLU A 103 4.78 1.91 -19.17
C GLU A 103 3.38 2.20 -19.73
N ARG A 104 2.69 1.19 -20.28
CA ARG A 104 1.29 1.34 -20.71
C ARG A 104 0.37 1.64 -19.52
N MET A 105 0.48 0.85 -18.45
CA MET A 105 -0.31 1.02 -17.24
C MET A 105 -0.07 2.39 -16.60
N LYS A 106 1.17 2.89 -16.61
CA LYS A 106 1.52 4.22 -16.12
C LYS A 106 0.85 5.33 -16.93
N ARG A 107 0.82 5.21 -18.26
CA ARG A 107 0.11 6.18 -19.13
C ARG A 107 -1.39 6.15 -18.90
N GLU A 108 -1.98 4.97 -18.78
CA GLU A 108 -3.42 4.82 -18.51
C GLU A 108 -3.80 5.40 -17.14
N LEU A 109 -2.97 5.17 -16.11
CA LEU A 109 -3.16 5.74 -14.77
C LEU A 109 -3.08 7.27 -14.81
N GLN A 110 -2.07 7.85 -15.47
CA GLN A 110 -1.94 9.30 -15.60
C GLN A 110 -3.13 9.93 -16.34
N ALA A 111 -3.63 9.28 -17.39
CA ALA A 111 -4.81 9.73 -18.10
C ALA A 111 -6.07 9.70 -17.20
N LEU A 112 -6.21 8.66 -16.39
CA LEU A 112 -7.31 8.54 -15.42
C LEU A 112 -7.22 9.58 -14.31
N GLU A 113 -6.02 9.84 -13.77
CA GLU A 113 -5.78 10.88 -12.77
C GLU A 113 -6.16 12.26 -13.32
N ALA A 114 -5.73 12.58 -14.54
CA ALA A 114 -6.09 13.84 -15.19
C ALA A 114 -7.61 13.96 -15.36
N ALA A 115 -8.27 12.92 -15.88
CA ALA A 115 -9.73 12.91 -16.06
C ALA A 115 -10.48 13.08 -14.73
N ASN A 116 -10.02 12.45 -13.65
CA ASN A 116 -10.61 12.60 -12.32
C ASN A 116 -10.45 14.02 -11.78
N VAL A 117 -9.28 14.64 -11.95
CA VAL A 117 -9.06 16.04 -11.55
C VAL A 117 -9.99 16.97 -12.32
N TYR A 118 -10.14 16.78 -13.63
CA TYR A 118 -11.09 17.57 -14.43
C TYR A 118 -12.53 17.40 -13.94
N ALA A 119 -12.97 16.17 -13.68
CA ALA A 119 -14.32 15.90 -13.18
C ALA A 119 -14.58 16.54 -11.80
N LEU A 120 -13.58 16.54 -10.92
CA LEU A 120 -13.69 17.21 -9.61
C LEU A 120 -13.78 18.73 -9.76
N LEU A 121 -12.91 19.34 -10.57
CA LEU A 121 -12.91 20.79 -10.80
C LEU A 121 -14.21 21.28 -11.48
N GLU A 122 -14.77 20.49 -12.40
CA GLU A 122 -16.06 20.82 -13.02
C GLU A 122 -17.22 20.75 -12.01
N SER A 123 -17.14 19.84 -11.04
CA SER A 123 -18.17 19.73 -9.99
C SER A 123 -18.13 20.87 -8.98
N GLU A 124 -16.99 21.55 -8.83
CA GLU A 124 -16.79 22.62 -7.84
C GLU A 124 -17.71 23.82 -8.10
N THR A 125 -17.80 24.29 -9.34
CA THR A 125 -18.64 25.44 -9.71
C THR A 125 -20.13 25.13 -9.51
N LEU A 126 -20.57 23.92 -9.83
CA LEU A 126 -21.95 23.47 -9.59
C LEU A 126 -22.28 23.43 -8.09
N ILE A 127 -21.33 23.01 -7.26
CA ILE A 127 -21.50 23.00 -5.80
C ILE A 127 -21.58 24.44 -5.26
N GLU A 128 -20.74 25.35 -5.75
CA GLU A 128 -20.79 26.77 -5.36
C GLU A 128 -22.13 27.43 -5.71
N GLU A 129 -22.65 27.20 -6.92
CA GLU A 129 -23.96 27.73 -7.33
C GLU A 129 -25.09 27.22 -6.43
N VAL A 130 -25.08 25.93 -6.08
CA VAL A 130 -26.07 25.33 -5.17
C VAL A 130 -25.95 25.91 -3.76
N LEU A 131 -24.72 26.09 -3.25
CA LEU A 131 -24.49 26.69 -1.94
C LEU A 131 -24.99 28.13 -1.90
N GLN A 132 -24.69 28.93 -2.92
CA GLN A 132 -25.15 30.32 -3.01
C GLN A 132 -26.68 30.40 -3.11
N GLY A 133 -27.30 29.50 -3.88
CA GLY A 133 -28.75 29.40 -3.97
C GLY A 133 -29.39 29.03 -2.63
N LEU A 134 -28.78 28.12 -1.87
CA LEU A 134 -29.25 27.72 -0.55
C LEU A 134 -29.12 28.85 0.47
N GLU A 135 -28.02 29.59 0.45
CA GLU A 135 -27.81 30.78 1.30
C GLU A 135 -28.89 31.85 1.01
N GLY A 136 -29.14 32.13 -0.27
CA GLY A 136 -30.22 33.05 -0.67
C GLY A 136 -31.60 32.58 -0.20
N ALA A 137 -31.90 31.28 -0.33
CA ALA A 137 -33.13 30.71 0.17
C ALA A 137 -33.24 30.79 1.70
N SER A 138 -32.13 30.59 2.43
CA SER A 138 -32.08 30.74 3.90
C SER A 138 -32.44 32.15 4.32
N ILE A 139 -31.82 33.16 3.68
CA ILE A 139 -32.10 34.58 3.95
C ILE A 139 -33.58 34.89 3.69
N CYS A 140 -34.15 34.42 2.57
CA CYS A 140 -35.57 34.63 2.30
C CYS A 140 -36.49 34.01 3.36
N VAL A 141 -36.13 32.85 3.92
CA VAL A 141 -36.90 32.21 4.99
C VAL A 141 -36.80 33.00 6.30
N GLU A 142 -35.61 33.50 6.63
CA GLU A 142 -35.40 34.38 7.79
C GLU A 142 -36.21 35.67 7.67
N ASP A 143 -36.19 36.32 6.50
CA ASP A 143 -37.02 37.50 6.23
C ASP A 143 -38.51 37.17 6.43
N MET A 144 -38.98 36.04 5.91
CA MET A 144 -40.38 35.61 6.08
C MET A 144 -40.76 35.37 7.54
N ASP A 145 -39.86 34.82 8.35
CA ASP A 145 -40.09 34.65 9.80
C ASP A 145 -40.24 36.01 10.50
N GLU A 146 -39.40 36.99 10.16
CA GLU A 146 -39.52 38.35 10.70
C GLU A 146 -40.85 39.01 10.30
N TRP A 147 -41.23 38.91 9.02
CA TRP A 147 -42.50 39.43 8.52
C TRP A 147 -43.70 38.79 9.22
N LEU A 148 -43.68 37.47 9.41
CA LEU A 148 -44.71 36.74 10.16
C LEU A 148 -44.74 37.17 11.63
N GLY A 149 -43.58 37.42 12.23
CA GLY A 149 -43.47 37.99 13.59
C GLY A 149 -44.18 39.33 13.71
N ILE A 150 -43.87 40.27 12.82
CA ILE A 150 -44.50 41.60 12.78
C ILE A 150 -46.02 41.48 12.58
N PHE A 151 -46.44 40.63 11.63
CA PHE A 151 -47.86 40.43 11.34
C PHE A 151 -48.62 39.88 12.54
N ASN A 152 -48.03 38.91 13.26
CA ASN A 152 -48.61 38.36 14.49
C ASN A 152 -48.76 39.42 15.59
N VAL A 153 -47.75 40.29 15.78
CA VAL A 153 -47.87 41.41 16.74
C VAL A 153 -49.01 42.34 16.36
N LYS A 154 -49.14 42.68 15.08
CA LYS A 154 -50.19 43.57 14.59
C LYS A 154 -51.59 42.95 14.77
N LEU A 155 -51.76 41.66 14.48
CA LEU A 155 -53.03 40.95 14.73
C LEU A 155 -53.38 40.93 16.22
N ARG A 156 -52.40 40.77 17.10
CA ARG A 156 -52.62 40.83 18.55
C ARG A 156 -53.12 42.21 18.99
N HIS A 157 -52.48 43.29 18.53
CA HIS A 157 -52.94 44.64 18.87
C HIS A 157 -54.33 44.92 18.31
N MET A 158 -54.62 44.52 17.07
CA MET A 158 -55.97 44.67 16.52
C MET A 158 -57.02 43.91 17.33
N ARG A 159 -56.70 42.71 17.84
CA ARG A 159 -57.58 41.96 18.74
C ARG A 159 -57.81 42.72 20.05
N GLU A 160 -56.74 43.20 20.69
CA GLU A 160 -56.80 43.97 21.94
C GLU A 160 -57.62 45.26 21.77
N ASP A 161 -57.44 45.97 20.65
CA ASP A 161 -58.19 47.17 20.32
C ASP A 161 -59.70 46.87 20.17
N ILE A 162 -60.06 45.79 19.48
CA ILE A 162 -61.46 45.36 19.33
C ILE A 162 -62.06 44.99 20.69
N GLU A 163 -61.34 44.22 21.51
CA GLU A 163 -61.78 43.84 22.85
C GLU A 163 -62.03 45.08 23.74
N SER A 164 -61.20 46.11 23.62
CA SER A 164 -61.33 47.37 24.38
C SER A 164 -62.51 48.25 23.96
N VAL A 165 -63.03 48.10 22.73
CA VAL A 165 -64.18 48.85 22.22
C VAL A 165 -65.50 48.09 22.46
N CYS A 166 -65.45 46.76 22.53
CA CYS A 166 -66.61 45.89 22.65
C CYS A 166 -66.99 45.52 24.10
N TYR A 167 -66.15 45.82 25.10
CA TYR A 167 -66.40 45.64 26.53
C TYR A 167 -66.29 46.96 27.29
#